data_AF-N6UHA2-F1
#
_entry.id   AF-N6UHA2-F1
#
_cell.length_a   1.000
_cell.length_b   1.000
_cell.length_c   1.000
_cell.angle_alpha   90.00
_cell.angle_beta   90.00
_cell.angle_gamma   90.00
#
_symmetry.space_group_name_H-M   'P 1'
#
loop_
_entity.id
_entity.type
_entity.pdbx_description
1 polymer ?
#
loop_
_entity_poly.entity_id
_entity_poly.type
_entity_poly.pdbx_seq_one_letter_code
_entity_poly.pdbx_strand_id
1 'polypeptide(L)'
;MWDDLTVLARYLLMLSFNNCLDVVRHLPYLFHTATILVCAGSINMRAATHGLVMNIIHSLCTCTEPRFSEDVQKFLRLSLDEFALPKYYVLFGVSKVKNASVTAFRLGINHPGDSRIDKLTNTAAIQERERVSLSSLEVITDSLLEILEACMNEVEDCDWLNQWIVLARSLAYCYNSALQPRALIVFGCIAKNATNSEVVQIMRTMIKSLESWNDIILLEASIMCLTRLQPVLSSDSPIHKSIFWVAVSVLQLNESNLYAVGLALLEQNLHTLDSQGIFDTTSLEEAMMLTRNPLESYFKQMDHNVGLSFRTNFHFALVGHLLKGYRHSTATTVSRTIRVLTMLLSIVAKPNKKDKFEVTPESVAYLTALIGYSEEVRSRCHVKHSIPRYIANSLSEENFLMESSPCSVPQQPEASISNSAVSNNSTQMQKSCDNLDESTSTQTLLNKQPVTTTTGTTTTTSTTTTTSTTTTQMQDRSTRASVSNENNVLLDPEVLTDFGTQALVLTTLATLAKCSTGEIETRTLYQFLAEGATVFPRVFPVIYNLLDQNLKYILTGNHDLETLAAVRTIIQTMITCECTTQENMHYLQNCGFAGLWRFAGSFLRVKQ
;
A
#
# COMPACT_ATOMS: atom_id res chain seq x y z
N MET A 1 14.73 -37.25 6.04
CA MET A 1 13.73 -36.71 5.09
C MET A 1 14.29 -35.57 4.25
N TRP A 2 14.62 -34.40 4.83
CA TRP A 2 15.14 -33.25 4.05
C TRP A 2 16.45 -33.54 3.30
N ASP A 3 17.33 -34.36 3.88
CA ASP A 3 18.58 -34.77 3.23
C ASP A 3 18.31 -35.73 2.06
N ASP A 4 17.35 -36.65 2.22
CA ASP A 4 16.90 -37.57 1.15
C ASP A 4 16.26 -36.79 -0.01
N LEU A 5 15.41 -35.80 0.30
CA LEU A 5 14.86 -34.86 -0.69
C LEU A 5 15.97 -34.04 -1.37
N THR A 6 17.04 -33.70 -0.66
CA THR A 6 18.21 -33.02 -1.26
C THR A 6 18.97 -33.96 -2.21
N VAL A 7 19.08 -35.25 -1.90
CA VAL A 7 19.66 -36.26 -2.81
C VAL A 7 18.77 -36.47 -4.04
N LEU A 8 17.45 -36.58 -3.88
CA LEU A 8 16.50 -36.71 -4.98
C LEU A 8 16.49 -35.47 -5.90
N ALA A 9 16.53 -34.25 -5.34
CA ALA A 9 16.65 -33.02 -6.12
C ALA A 9 17.96 -32.95 -6.91
N ARG A 10 19.08 -33.40 -6.32
CA ARG A 10 20.38 -33.54 -7.02
C ARG A 10 20.35 -34.59 -8.13
N TYR A 11 19.60 -35.68 -7.93
CA TYR A 11 19.43 -36.73 -8.93
C TYR A 11 18.59 -36.25 -10.12
N LEU A 12 17.48 -35.55 -9.86
CA LEU A 12 16.68 -34.88 -10.90
C LEU A 12 17.51 -33.83 -11.66
N LEU A 13 18.34 -33.04 -10.96
CA LEU A 13 19.27 -32.09 -11.60
C LEU A 13 20.30 -32.78 -12.52
N MET A 14 20.77 -33.98 -12.16
CA MET A 14 21.68 -34.75 -13.00
C MET A 14 20.96 -35.35 -14.22
N LEU A 15 19.74 -35.84 -14.04
CA LEU A 15 18.91 -36.39 -15.14
C LEU A 15 18.36 -35.31 -16.08
N SER A 16 18.20 -34.06 -15.64
CA SER A 16 17.76 -32.97 -16.53
C SER A 16 18.86 -32.51 -17.51
N PHE A 17 20.12 -32.89 -17.26
CA PHE A 17 21.20 -32.69 -18.22
C PHE A 17 20.98 -33.59 -19.46
N ASN A 18 21.23 -33.05 -20.66
CA ASN A 18 20.95 -33.71 -21.94
C ASN A 18 19.49 -34.21 -22.12
N ASN A 19 18.52 -33.62 -21.41
CA ASN A 19 17.09 -33.98 -21.51
C ASN A 19 16.77 -35.46 -21.19
N CYS A 20 17.54 -36.14 -20.35
CA CYS A 20 17.28 -37.54 -19.95
C CYS A 20 16.00 -37.74 -19.11
N LEU A 21 15.30 -36.65 -18.75
CA LEU A 21 13.97 -36.67 -18.13
C LEU A 21 12.81 -36.71 -19.14
N ASP A 22 13.05 -36.56 -20.45
CA ASP A 22 12.01 -36.31 -21.44
C ASP A 22 11.09 -35.16 -21.01
N VAL A 23 11.69 -33.96 -20.95
CA VAL A 23 11.09 -32.74 -20.41
C VAL A 23 9.76 -32.41 -21.07
N VAL A 24 9.61 -32.68 -22.37
CA VAL A 24 8.39 -32.45 -23.13
C VAL A 24 7.23 -33.30 -22.59
N ARG A 25 7.43 -34.62 -22.39
CA ARG A 25 6.37 -35.50 -21.87
C ARG A 25 6.05 -35.28 -20.40
N HIS A 26 7.01 -34.77 -19.62
CA HIS A 26 6.88 -34.66 -18.16
C HIS A 26 6.77 -33.22 -17.64
N LEU A 27 6.64 -32.20 -18.50
CA LEU A 27 6.69 -30.78 -18.11
C LEU A 27 5.76 -30.41 -16.93
N PRO A 28 4.47 -30.87 -16.87
CA PRO A 28 3.59 -30.56 -15.74
C PRO A 28 4.10 -31.10 -14.41
N TYR A 29 4.62 -32.33 -14.40
CA TYR A 29 5.18 -32.99 -13.22
C TYR A 29 6.49 -32.32 -12.79
N LEU A 30 7.31 -31.88 -13.75
CA LEU A 30 8.57 -31.19 -13.50
C LEU A 30 8.35 -29.77 -12.94
N PHE A 31 7.41 -29.00 -13.49
CA PHE A 31 7.05 -27.67 -12.98
C PHE A 31 6.31 -27.74 -11.63
N HIS A 32 5.43 -28.73 -11.43
CA HIS A 32 4.83 -28.99 -10.11
C HIS A 32 5.90 -29.35 -9.06
N THR A 33 6.81 -30.28 -9.39
CA THR A 33 7.91 -30.66 -8.49
C THR A 33 8.84 -29.47 -8.21
N ALA A 34 9.20 -28.68 -9.23
CA ALA A 34 10.06 -27.51 -9.05
C ALA A 34 9.41 -26.46 -8.13
N THR A 35 8.18 -26.03 -8.42
CA THR A 35 7.48 -25.00 -7.63
C THR A 35 7.22 -25.42 -6.19
N ILE A 36 6.86 -26.68 -5.92
CA ILE A 36 6.71 -27.16 -4.54
C ILE A 36 8.06 -27.16 -3.79
N LEU A 37 9.20 -27.33 -4.47
CA LEU A 37 10.54 -27.32 -3.86
C LEU A 37 11.26 -25.96 -3.88
N VAL A 38 10.74 -24.93 -4.57
CA VAL A 38 11.26 -23.55 -4.56
C VAL A 38 11.37 -23.05 -3.11
N CYS A 39 12.49 -22.42 -2.75
CA CYS A 39 12.75 -21.95 -1.38
C CYS A 39 12.64 -23.03 -0.27
N ALA A 40 12.63 -24.32 -0.58
CA ALA A 40 12.56 -25.41 0.40
C ALA A 40 13.95 -25.92 0.82
N GLY A 41 14.06 -26.38 2.07
CA GLY A 41 15.25 -27.07 2.56
C GLY A 41 16.55 -26.26 2.55
N SER A 42 17.67 -26.97 2.39
CA SER A 42 19.03 -26.41 2.46
C SER A 42 19.38 -25.50 1.28
N ILE A 43 20.40 -24.65 1.43
CA ILE A 43 20.95 -23.84 0.32
C ILE A 43 21.32 -24.71 -0.90
N ASN A 44 21.82 -25.93 -0.67
CA ASN A 44 22.15 -26.89 -1.71
C ASN A 44 20.91 -27.43 -2.43
N MET A 45 19.82 -27.65 -1.70
CA MET A 45 18.53 -28.08 -2.26
C MET A 45 17.90 -26.97 -3.10
N ARG A 46 17.88 -25.73 -2.59
CA ARG A 46 17.38 -24.55 -3.33
C ARG A 46 18.19 -24.29 -4.60
N ALA A 47 19.51 -24.42 -4.52
CA ALA A 47 20.40 -24.32 -5.68
C ALA A 47 20.19 -25.48 -6.68
N ALA A 48 19.87 -26.68 -6.21
CA ALA A 48 19.51 -27.81 -7.07
C ALA A 48 18.18 -27.58 -7.80
N THR A 49 17.17 -27.03 -7.11
CA THR A 49 15.87 -26.68 -7.71
C THR A 49 16.01 -25.55 -8.74
N HIS A 50 16.83 -24.53 -8.48
CA HIS A 50 17.15 -23.50 -9.49
C HIS A 50 17.83 -24.10 -10.73
N GLY A 51 18.87 -24.92 -10.53
CA GLY A 51 19.55 -25.60 -11.64
C GLY A 51 18.63 -26.54 -12.43
N LEU A 52 17.68 -27.20 -11.76
CA LEU A 52 16.69 -28.05 -12.41
C LEU A 52 15.78 -27.24 -13.34
N VAL A 53 15.29 -26.09 -12.88
CA VAL A 53 14.50 -25.16 -13.72
C VAL A 53 15.31 -24.65 -14.90
N MET A 54 16.56 -24.23 -14.69
CA MET A 54 17.46 -23.82 -15.79
C MET A 54 17.64 -24.93 -16.85
N ASN A 55 17.87 -26.17 -16.42
CA ASN A 55 18.03 -27.31 -17.33
C ASN A 55 16.73 -27.67 -18.05
N ILE A 56 15.55 -27.48 -17.43
CA ILE A 56 14.24 -27.67 -18.06
C ILE A 56 14.04 -26.62 -19.17
N ILE A 57 14.23 -25.34 -18.87
CA ILE A 57 14.09 -24.25 -19.86
C ILE A 57 15.11 -24.45 -20.99
N HIS A 58 16.37 -24.78 -20.68
CA HIS A 58 17.37 -25.11 -21.70
C HIS A 58 16.96 -26.31 -22.56
N SER A 59 16.36 -27.36 -21.97
CA SER A 59 15.89 -28.52 -22.74
C SER A 59 14.79 -28.16 -23.72
N LEU A 60 13.91 -27.21 -23.37
CA LEU A 60 12.92 -26.62 -24.28
C LEU A 60 13.58 -25.74 -25.36
N CYS A 61 14.63 -24.97 -25.02
CA CYS A 61 15.43 -24.21 -26.00
C CYS A 61 16.16 -25.10 -27.04
N THR A 62 16.38 -26.38 -26.73
CA THR A 62 17.16 -27.32 -27.56
C THR A 62 16.37 -28.55 -28.01
N CYS A 63 15.05 -28.60 -27.85
CA CYS A 63 14.27 -29.75 -28.31
C CYS A 63 14.17 -29.77 -29.85
N THR A 64 14.27 -30.95 -30.44
CA THR A 64 14.07 -31.17 -31.89
C THR A 64 12.62 -31.50 -32.23
N GLU A 65 11.88 -32.01 -31.24
CA GLU A 65 10.46 -32.37 -31.27
C GLU A 65 9.86 -32.04 -29.89
N PRO A 66 8.75 -31.28 -29.80
CA PRO A 66 8.10 -30.51 -30.87
C PRO A 66 9.04 -29.44 -31.44
N ARG A 67 8.67 -28.88 -32.60
CA ARG A 67 9.41 -27.78 -33.23
C ARG A 67 8.74 -26.44 -32.92
N PHE A 68 9.13 -25.83 -31.81
CA PHE A 68 8.74 -24.47 -31.49
C PHE A 68 9.17 -23.48 -32.58
N SER A 69 8.31 -22.52 -32.91
CA SER A 69 8.59 -21.39 -33.80
C SER A 69 9.77 -20.54 -33.33
N GLU A 70 10.35 -19.73 -34.22
CA GLU A 70 11.50 -18.88 -33.90
C GLU A 70 11.19 -17.87 -32.77
N ASP A 71 9.96 -17.36 -32.70
CA ASP A 71 9.53 -16.44 -31.64
C ASP A 71 9.42 -17.14 -30.28
N VAL A 72 8.87 -18.36 -30.21
CA VAL A 72 8.84 -19.15 -28.96
C VAL A 72 10.25 -19.58 -28.54
N GLN A 73 11.12 -19.99 -29.48
CA GLN A 73 12.53 -20.27 -29.17
C GLN A 73 13.27 -19.02 -28.66
N LYS A 74 12.99 -17.84 -29.23
CA LYS A 74 13.57 -16.57 -28.80
C LYS A 74 13.06 -16.16 -27.42
N PHE A 75 11.77 -16.35 -27.14
CA PHE A 75 11.19 -16.15 -25.81
C PHE A 75 11.86 -17.07 -24.78
N LEU A 76 11.94 -18.39 -25.05
CA LEU A 76 12.59 -19.36 -24.16
C LEU A 76 14.06 -19.02 -23.87
N ARG A 77 14.81 -18.52 -24.86
CA ARG A 77 16.19 -18.02 -24.66
C ARG A 77 16.23 -16.81 -23.73
N LEU A 78 15.33 -15.84 -23.93
CA LEU A 78 15.21 -14.68 -23.04
C LEU A 78 14.80 -15.09 -21.62
N SER A 79 13.89 -16.05 -21.45
CA SER A 79 13.54 -16.63 -20.14
C SER A 79 14.74 -17.30 -19.47
N LEU A 80 15.56 -18.05 -20.24
CA LEU A 80 16.76 -18.70 -19.72
C LEU A 80 17.79 -17.68 -19.23
N ASP A 81 18.04 -16.62 -20.00
CA ASP A 81 18.89 -15.50 -19.60
C ASP A 81 18.31 -14.78 -18.36
N GLU A 82 16.99 -14.63 -18.28
CA GLU A 82 16.32 -13.98 -17.17
C GLU A 82 16.48 -14.76 -15.86
N PHE A 83 16.26 -16.08 -15.88
CA PHE A 83 16.42 -16.97 -14.72
C PHE A 83 17.89 -17.11 -14.27
N ALA A 84 18.86 -16.73 -15.10
CA ALA A 84 20.27 -16.60 -14.73
C ALA A 84 20.63 -15.28 -14.02
N LEU A 85 19.73 -14.28 -14.02
CA LEU A 85 19.98 -12.99 -13.37
C LEU A 85 20.02 -13.11 -11.84
N PRO A 86 20.82 -12.28 -11.14
CA PRO A 86 20.91 -12.28 -9.67
C PRO A 86 19.56 -12.10 -8.95
N LYS A 87 18.55 -11.49 -9.59
CA LYS A 87 17.20 -11.39 -9.03
C LYS A 87 16.55 -12.76 -8.78
N TYR A 88 16.70 -13.73 -9.70
CA TYR A 88 16.15 -15.07 -9.52
C TYR A 88 16.95 -15.88 -8.50
N TYR A 89 18.27 -15.66 -8.36
CA TYR A 89 19.02 -16.23 -7.25
C TYR A 89 18.48 -15.76 -5.89
N VAL A 90 17.99 -14.52 -5.77
CA VAL A 90 17.29 -14.05 -4.56
C VAL A 90 15.91 -14.72 -4.44
N LEU A 91 15.11 -14.76 -5.51
CA LEU A 91 13.76 -15.39 -5.49
C LEU A 91 13.78 -16.87 -5.11
N PHE A 92 14.80 -17.64 -5.52
CA PHE A 92 14.99 -19.05 -5.14
C PHE A 92 15.64 -19.22 -3.75
N GLY A 93 16.06 -18.16 -3.06
CA GLY A 93 16.77 -18.22 -1.78
C GLY A 93 18.23 -18.70 -1.89
N VAL A 94 18.86 -18.48 -3.04
CA VAL A 94 20.22 -18.88 -3.45
C VAL A 94 21.15 -17.66 -3.48
N SER A 95 20.97 -16.72 -2.56
CA SER A 95 21.77 -15.50 -2.47
C SER A 95 23.21 -15.77 -1.99
N LYS A 96 24.15 -14.89 -2.39
CA LYS A 96 25.58 -14.88 -2.03
C LYS A 96 26.48 -16.00 -2.60
N VAL A 97 26.03 -16.84 -3.55
CA VAL A 97 26.90 -17.86 -4.18
C VAL A 97 27.37 -17.46 -5.59
N LYS A 98 28.64 -17.79 -5.91
CA LYS A 98 29.27 -17.46 -7.21
C LYS A 98 28.75 -18.29 -8.39
N ASN A 99 28.18 -19.47 -8.13
CA ASN A 99 27.53 -20.32 -9.12
C ASN A 99 26.55 -21.27 -8.41
N ALA A 100 25.30 -21.32 -8.87
CA ALA A 100 24.26 -22.18 -8.31
C ALA A 100 24.56 -23.68 -8.50
N SER A 101 25.01 -24.12 -9.69
CA SER A 101 25.25 -25.55 -9.97
C SER A 101 26.39 -26.13 -9.12
N VAL A 102 27.49 -25.38 -8.97
CA VAL A 102 28.59 -25.74 -8.07
C VAL A 102 28.12 -25.80 -6.62
N THR A 103 27.20 -24.92 -6.22
CA THR A 103 26.63 -24.93 -4.86
C THR A 103 25.73 -26.15 -4.65
N ALA A 104 24.88 -26.49 -5.63
CA ALA A 104 23.98 -27.64 -5.57
C ALA A 104 24.75 -28.93 -5.23
N PHE A 105 25.93 -29.14 -5.80
CA PHE A 105 26.76 -30.35 -5.56
C PHE A 105 27.81 -30.21 -4.44
N ARG A 106 27.89 -29.09 -3.71
CA ARG A 106 28.75 -29.01 -2.52
C ARG A 106 28.23 -29.97 -1.43
N LEU A 107 29.00 -31.02 -1.17
CA LEU A 107 28.88 -31.81 0.04
C LEU A 107 29.36 -30.94 1.23
N GLY A 108 28.77 -31.14 2.40
CA GLY A 108 29.15 -30.48 3.65
C GLY A 108 30.45 -31.03 4.23
N ILE A 109 31.53 -31.03 3.43
CA ILE A 109 32.87 -31.42 3.85
C ILE A 109 33.41 -30.28 4.71
N ASN A 110 33.08 -30.33 5.99
CA ASN A 110 33.64 -29.43 7.00
C ASN A 110 35.16 -29.62 7.02
N HIS A 111 35.92 -28.63 6.56
CA HIS A 111 37.36 -28.62 6.84
C HIS A 111 37.56 -28.55 8.37
N PRO A 112 38.58 -29.23 8.95
CA PRO A 112 38.69 -29.36 10.41
C PRO A 112 38.86 -28.06 11.23
N GLY A 113 38.97 -26.89 10.58
CA GLY A 113 39.10 -25.58 11.23
C GLY A 113 37.78 -24.85 11.54
N ASP A 114 36.81 -24.84 10.62
CA ASP A 114 35.66 -23.89 10.68
C ASP A 114 34.56 -24.26 11.68
N SER A 115 34.53 -25.51 12.17
CA SER A 115 33.34 -26.08 12.84
C SER A 115 32.92 -25.45 14.18
N ARG A 116 33.61 -24.40 14.66
CA ARG A 116 33.28 -23.66 15.89
C ARG A 116 32.42 -22.40 15.68
N ILE A 117 32.48 -21.75 14.52
CA ILE A 117 31.65 -20.55 14.26
C ILE A 117 30.28 -20.99 13.70
N ASP A 118 30.29 -21.85 12.69
CA ASP A 118 29.07 -22.24 11.98
C ASP A 118 28.08 -23.07 12.81
N LYS A 119 28.49 -23.66 13.94
CA LYS A 119 27.56 -24.40 14.83
C LYS A 119 26.72 -23.48 15.73
N LEU A 120 27.19 -22.27 16.00
CA LEU A 120 26.45 -21.26 16.77
C LEU A 120 25.53 -20.42 15.89
N THR A 121 25.92 -20.19 14.63
CA THR A 121 25.03 -19.58 13.63
C THR A 121 23.98 -20.57 13.13
N ASN A 122 24.28 -21.88 13.01
CA ASN A 122 23.29 -22.84 12.50
C ASN A 122 22.03 -22.98 13.39
N THR A 123 22.11 -22.85 14.71
CA THR A 123 20.90 -22.88 15.56
C THR A 123 20.01 -21.67 15.33
N ALA A 124 20.58 -20.48 15.09
CA ALA A 124 19.83 -19.30 14.65
C ALA A 124 19.32 -19.46 13.21
N ALA A 125 20.14 -19.98 12.28
CA ALA A 125 19.75 -20.26 10.90
C ALA A 125 18.75 -21.43 10.76
N ILE A 126 18.56 -22.24 11.81
CA ILE A 126 17.47 -23.21 11.95
C ILE A 126 16.16 -22.51 12.32
N GLN A 127 16.20 -21.38 13.04
CA GLN A 127 15.05 -20.48 13.26
C GLN A 127 14.81 -19.53 12.08
N GLU A 128 15.83 -19.27 11.26
CA GLU A 128 15.74 -18.56 9.96
C GLU A 128 15.23 -19.47 8.82
N ARG A 129 14.93 -20.75 9.10
CA ARG A 129 14.19 -21.62 8.18
C ARG A 129 12.74 -21.16 8.02
N GLU A 130 12.07 -21.69 7.00
CA GLU A 130 10.61 -21.68 6.83
C GLU A 130 9.90 -20.32 6.69
N ARG A 131 10.60 -19.18 6.73
CA ARG A 131 10.11 -17.96 6.06
C ARG A 131 10.25 -18.09 4.54
N VAL A 132 9.44 -18.98 3.98
CA VAL A 132 9.18 -19.08 2.55
C VAL A 132 8.55 -17.77 2.12
N SER A 133 9.24 -17.02 1.27
CA SER A 133 8.66 -15.86 0.60
C SER A 133 7.58 -16.37 -0.37
N LEU A 134 6.32 -16.38 0.07
CA LEU A 134 5.18 -16.84 -0.73
C LEU A 134 5.06 -16.02 -2.03
N SER A 135 5.38 -14.72 -1.98
CA SER A 135 5.46 -13.85 -3.16
C SER A 135 6.64 -14.15 -4.09
N SER A 136 7.72 -14.79 -3.61
CA SER A 136 8.77 -15.30 -4.50
C SER A 136 8.35 -16.60 -5.19
N LEU A 137 7.56 -17.45 -4.53
CA LEU A 137 6.93 -18.61 -5.16
C LEU A 137 5.88 -18.18 -6.18
N GLU A 138 5.08 -17.15 -5.87
CA GLU A 138 4.11 -16.52 -6.78
C GLU A 138 4.79 -16.05 -8.07
N VAL A 139 5.83 -15.19 -7.97
CA VAL A 139 6.60 -14.70 -9.14
C VAL A 139 7.22 -15.84 -9.95
N ILE A 140 7.85 -16.83 -9.29
CA ILE A 140 8.43 -17.97 -10.02
C ILE A 140 7.35 -18.82 -10.69
N THR A 141 6.15 -18.94 -10.11
CA THR A 141 5.05 -19.70 -10.71
C THR A 141 4.46 -18.97 -11.90
N ASP A 142 4.25 -17.66 -11.82
CA ASP A 142 3.79 -16.83 -12.96
C ASP A 142 4.76 -16.96 -14.15
N SER A 143 6.07 -16.81 -13.93
CA SER A 143 7.07 -16.94 -15.01
C SER A 143 7.17 -18.36 -15.59
N LEU A 144 6.93 -19.41 -14.79
CA LEU A 144 6.84 -20.79 -15.30
C LEU A 144 5.52 -21.06 -16.03
N LEU A 145 4.44 -20.37 -15.67
CA LEU A 145 3.17 -20.41 -16.39
C LEU A 145 3.28 -19.74 -17.76
N GLU A 146 3.91 -18.56 -17.85
CA GLU A 146 4.20 -17.90 -19.14
C GLU A 146 5.02 -18.80 -20.08
N ILE A 147 6.04 -19.49 -19.55
CA ILE A 147 6.83 -20.47 -20.30
C ILE A 147 5.99 -21.66 -20.78
N LEU A 148 5.10 -22.19 -19.92
CA LEU A 148 4.22 -23.30 -20.29
C LEU A 148 3.19 -22.89 -21.34
N GLU A 149 2.58 -21.71 -21.20
CA GLU A 149 1.59 -21.19 -22.14
C GLU A 149 2.21 -20.83 -23.49
N ALA A 150 3.42 -20.27 -23.52
CA ALA A 150 4.16 -20.05 -24.77
C ALA A 150 4.47 -21.37 -25.51
N CYS A 151 4.80 -22.45 -24.79
CA CYS A 151 5.09 -23.74 -25.39
C CYS A 151 3.82 -24.51 -25.81
N MET A 152 2.75 -24.49 -25.00
CA MET A 152 1.61 -25.38 -25.20
C MET A 152 0.79 -25.07 -26.46
N ASN A 153 0.79 -23.82 -26.91
CA ASN A 153 0.10 -23.39 -28.14
C ASN A 153 0.71 -24.00 -29.42
N GLU A 154 1.95 -24.51 -29.34
CA GLU A 154 2.71 -25.09 -30.45
C GLU A 154 2.68 -26.63 -30.44
N VAL A 155 1.85 -27.25 -29.59
CA VAL A 155 1.82 -28.70 -29.35
C VAL A 155 0.42 -29.26 -29.52
N GLU A 156 0.26 -30.21 -30.44
CA GLU A 156 -1.01 -30.91 -30.70
C GLU A 156 -1.50 -31.68 -29.46
N ASP A 157 -2.82 -31.64 -29.20
CA ASP A 157 -3.51 -32.27 -28.06
C ASP A 157 -2.90 -32.00 -26.66
N CYS A 158 -2.26 -30.84 -26.48
CA CYS A 158 -1.56 -30.50 -25.24
C CYS A 158 -2.49 -30.21 -24.05
N ASP A 159 -2.42 -31.06 -23.01
CA ASP A 159 -3.19 -30.94 -21.77
C ASP A 159 -2.36 -30.42 -20.56
N TRP A 160 -1.11 -30.02 -20.79
CA TRP A 160 -0.11 -29.76 -19.74
C TRP A 160 -0.59 -28.86 -18.59
N LEU A 161 -1.29 -27.76 -18.92
CA LEU A 161 -1.82 -26.84 -17.91
C LEU A 161 -2.90 -27.50 -17.05
N ASN A 162 -3.77 -28.33 -17.65
CA ASN A 162 -4.81 -29.06 -16.92
C ASN A 162 -4.19 -30.10 -15.98
N GLN A 163 -3.15 -30.82 -16.41
CA GLN A 163 -2.41 -31.73 -15.54
C GLN A 163 -1.79 -30.98 -14.34
N TRP A 164 -1.13 -29.84 -14.58
CA TRP A 164 -0.50 -29.06 -13.52
C TRP A 164 -1.54 -28.48 -12.54
N ILE A 165 -2.68 -27.97 -13.03
CA ILE A 165 -3.82 -27.53 -12.23
C ILE A 165 -4.33 -28.68 -11.34
N VAL A 166 -4.50 -29.90 -11.88
CA VAL A 166 -4.97 -31.06 -11.10
C VAL A 166 -3.97 -31.46 -10.01
N LEU A 167 -2.67 -31.48 -10.31
CA LEU A 167 -1.60 -31.74 -9.34
C LEU A 167 -1.60 -30.69 -8.22
N ALA A 168 -1.62 -29.40 -8.56
CA ALA A 168 -1.64 -28.31 -7.58
C ALA A 168 -2.91 -28.33 -6.72
N ARG A 169 -4.10 -28.47 -7.34
CA ARG A 169 -5.39 -28.54 -6.64
C ARG A 169 -5.46 -29.71 -5.66
N SER A 170 -4.99 -30.89 -6.05
CA SER A 170 -5.04 -32.08 -5.17
C SER A 170 -4.18 -31.88 -3.91
N LEU A 171 -2.95 -31.37 -4.07
CA LEU A 171 -2.06 -31.08 -2.94
C LEU A 171 -2.55 -29.89 -2.08
N ALA A 172 -3.23 -28.91 -2.68
CA ALA A 172 -3.83 -27.78 -1.97
C ALA A 172 -5.01 -28.16 -1.06
N TYR A 173 -5.66 -29.30 -1.31
CA TYR A 173 -6.80 -29.80 -0.51
C TYR A 173 -6.41 -30.91 0.48
N CYS A 174 -5.20 -31.47 0.36
CA CYS A 174 -4.61 -32.35 1.37
C CYS A 174 -3.94 -31.52 2.48
N TYR A 175 -4.35 -31.73 3.73
CA TYR A 175 -3.73 -30.99 4.86
C TYR A 175 -2.28 -31.43 5.10
N ASN A 176 -1.37 -30.48 4.94
CA ASN A 176 0.07 -30.63 5.19
C ASN A 176 0.66 -29.22 5.35
N SER A 177 0.99 -28.80 6.57
CA SER A 177 1.44 -27.42 6.85
C SER A 177 2.67 -26.97 6.04
N ALA A 178 3.56 -27.90 5.65
CA ALA A 178 4.76 -27.58 4.87
C ALA A 178 4.50 -27.47 3.35
N LEU A 179 3.50 -28.21 2.82
CA LEU A 179 3.25 -28.32 1.37
C LEU A 179 1.96 -27.62 0.90
N GLN A 180 0.91 -27.65 1.71
CA GLN A 180 -0.41 -27.10 1.37
C GLN A 180 -0.37 -25.58 1.10
N PRO A 181 0.36 -24.73 1.88
CA PRO A 181 0.48 -23.30 1.55
C PRO A 181 1.12 -23.07 0.18
N ARG A 182 2.13 -23.86 -0.18
CA ARG A 182 2.81 -23.79 -1.48
C ARG A 182 1.88 -24.17 -2.61
N ALA A 183 1.16 -25.28 -2.45
CA ALA A 183 0.20 -25.75 -3.44
C ALA A 183 -0.97 -24.76 -3.63
N LEU A 184 -1.38 -24.03 -2.60
CA LEU A 184 -2.38 -22.96 -2.68
C LEU A 184 -1.88 -21.76 -3.52
N ILE A 185 -0.63 -21.31 -3.32
CA ILE A 185 -0.03 -20.27 -4.18
C ILE A 185 0.03 -20.75 -5.62
N VAL A 186 0.57 -21.96 -5.86
CA VAL A 186 0.73 -22.51 -7.22
C VAL A 186 -0.63 -22.64 -7.91
N PHE A 187 -1.61 -23.26 -7.26
CA PHE A 187 -2.98 -23.40 -7.77
C PHE A 187 -3.63 -22.04 -8.07
N GLY A 188 -3.43 -21.04 -7.20
CA GLY A 188 -3.94 -19.69 -7.42
C GLY A 188 -3.36 -19.02 -8.67
N CYS A 189 -2.06 -19.20 -8.95
CA CYS A 189 -1.42 -18.61 -10.13
C CYS A 189 -1.87 -19.29 -11.44
N ILE A 190 -1.97 -20.62 -11.46
CA ILE A 190 -2.18 -21.39 -12.70
C ILE A 190 -3.66 -21.64 -13.05
N ALA A 191 -4.60 -21.39 -12.14
CA ALA A 191 -6.03 -21.58 -12.40
C ALA A 191 -6.59 -20.54 -13.39
N LYS A 192 -7.09 -21.00 -14.54
CA LYS A 192 -7.74 -20.16 -15.56
C LYS A 192 -9.26 -20.05 -15.40
N ASN A 193 -9.85 -20.87 -14.52
CA ASN A 193 -11.24 -20.82 -14.10
C ASN A 193 -11.36 -21.21 -12.62
N ALA A 194 -12.38 -20.71 -11.93
CA ALA A 194 -12.71 -21.07 -10.56
C ALA A 194 -14.20 -21.35 -10.39
N THR A 195 -14.53 -22.42 -9.68
CA THR A 195 -15.90 -22.74 -9.27
C THR A 195 -16.21 -22.22 -7.86
N ASN A 196 -17.49 -21.97 -7.60
CA ASN A 196 -17.99 -21.63 -6.25
C ASN A 196 -17.55 -22.65 -5.19
N SER A 197 -17.49 -23.94 -5.55
CA SER A 197 -17.02 -25.03 -4.69
C SER A 197 -15.55 -24.90 -4.29
N GLU A 198 -14.66 -24.54 -5.21
CA GLU A 198 -13.24 -24.38 -4.94
C GLU A 198 -12.99 -23.17 -4.04
N VAL A 199 -13.65 -22.04 -4.33
CA VAL A 199 -13.57 -20.81 -3.51
C VAL A 199 -14.08 -21.04 -2.10
N VAL A 200 -15.21 -21.74 -1.93
CA VAL A 200 -15.73 -22.16 -0.61
C VAL A 200 -14.76 -23.11 0.10
N GLN A 201 -14.04 -23.98 -0.63
CA GLN A 201 -13.02 -24.85 -0.03
C GLN A 201 -11.81 -24.05 0.46
N ILE A 202 -11.37 -23.01 -0.26
CA ILE A 202 -10.31 -22.10 0.23
C ILE A 202 -10.77 -21.39 1.50
N MET A 203 -12.00 -20.86 1.53
CA MET A 203 -12.56 -20.24 2.74
C MET A 203 -12.65 -21.22 3.92
N ARG A 204 -12.95 -22.51 3.69
CA ARG A 204 -12.93 -23.54 4.75
C ARG A 204 -11.51 -23.82 5.28
N THR A 205 -10.49 -23.80 4.44
CA THR A 205 -9.08 -23.91 4.88
C THR A 205 -8.64 -22.68 5.68
N MET A 206 -9.02 -21.49 5.22
CA MET A 206 -8.79 -20.23 5.91
C MET A 206 -9.40 -20.22 7.32
N ILE A 207 -10.65 -20.69 7.47
CA ILE A 207 -11.32 -20.83 8.78
C ILE A 207 -10.57 -21.80 9.70
N LYS A 208 -10.14 -22.98 9.24
CA LYS A 208 -9.36 -23.93 10.06
C LYS A 208 -8.01 -23.36 10.54
N SER A 209 -7.39 -22.51 9.72
CA SER A 209 -6.15 -21.81 10.08
C SER A 209 -6.41 -20.76 11.18
N LEU A 210 -7.57 -20.08 11.13
CA LEU A 210 -8.05 -19.16 12.16
C LEU A 210 -8.55 -19.85 13.45
N GLU A 211 -9.10 -21.07 13.37
CA GLU A 211 -9.49 -21.85 14.54
C GLU A 211 -8.27 -22.35 15.32
N SER A 212 -7.20 -22.72 14.61
CA SER A 212 -6.01 -23.31 15.21
C SER A 212 -4.93 -22.31 15.61
N TRP A 213 -4.84 -21.13 14.96
CA TRP A 213 -3.81 -20.08 15.10
C TRP A 213 -2.34 -20.53 14.90
N ASN A 214 -2.07 -21.83 14.80
CA ASN A 214 -0.73 -22.39 14.63
C ASN A 214 -0.16 -22.23 13.22
N ASP A 215 -1.03 -22.08 12.21
CA ASP A 215 -0.68 -22.22 10.79
C ASP A 215 -0.89 -20.90 10.01
N ILE A 216 -0.27 -19.82 10.50
CA ILE A 216 -0.41 -18.47 9.92
C ILE A 216 0.04 -18.42 8.45
N ILE A 217 1.01 -19.25 8.06
CA ILE A 217 1.48 -19.37 6.66
C ILE A 217 0.39 -19.97 5.77
N LEU A 218 -0.40 -20.93 6.28
CA LEU A 218 -1.54 -21.51 5.57
C LEU A 218 -2.70 -20.50 5.42
N LEU A 219 -2.91 -19.66 6.44
CA LEU A 219 -3.83 -18.52 6.38
C LEU A 219 -3.41 -17.49 5.32
N GLU A 220 -2.15 -17.04 5.36
CA GLU A 220 -1.57 -16.10 4.39
C GLU A 220 -1.68 -16.63 2.96
N ALA A 221 -1.30 -17.89 2.72
CA ALA A 221 -1.41 -18.54 1.41
C ALA A 221 -2.87 -18.74 0.94
N SER A 222 -3.80 -19.01 1.86
CA SER A 222 -5.23 -19.10 1.52
C SER A 222 -5.79 -17.76 1.05
N ILE A 223 -5.35 -16.64 1.66
CA ILE A 223 -5.75 -15.28 1.28
C ILE A 223 -5.13 -14.89 -0.08
N MET A 224 -3.86 -15.23 -0.32
CA MET A 224 -3.20 -15.00 -1.62
C MET A 224 -3.85 -15.82 -2.74
N CYS A 225 -4.15 -17.10 -2.49
CA CYS A 225 -4.89 -17.97 -3.41
C CYS A 225 -6.27 -17.39 -3.73
N LEU A 226 -7.04 -16.97 -2.72
CA LEU A 226 -8.34 -16.32 -2.91
C LEU A 226 -8.23 -15.00 -3.69
N THR A 227 -7.14 -14.25 -3.52
CA THR A 227 -6.87 -13.03 -4.30
C THR A 227 -6.76 -13.35 -5.79
N ARG A 228 -5.99 -14.37 -6.17
CA ARG A 228 -5.81 -14.79 -7.57
C ARG A 228 -7.05 -15.48 -8.18
N LEU A 229 -7.83 -16.22 -7.39
CA LEU A 229 -9.02 -16.92 -7.87
C LEU A 229 -10.23 -16.00 -8.16
N GLN A 230 -10.23 -14.75 -7.70
CA GLN A 230 -11.35 -13.82 -7.90
C GLN A 230 -11.64 -13.47 -9.37
N PRO A 231 -10.66 -13.03 -10.20
CA PRO A 231 -10.96 -12.62 -11.57
C PRO A 231 -11.35 -13.77 -12.51
N VAL A 232 -11.03 -15.01 -12.12
CA VAL A 232 -11.35 -16.24 -12.88
C VAL A 232 -12.60 -16.97 -12.35
N LEU A 233 -13.26 -16.42 -11.33
CA LEU A 233 -14.58 -16.84 -10.86
C LEU A 233 -15.67 -16.15 -11.72
N SER A 234 -16.73 -16.87 -12.07
CA SER A 234 -17.82 -16.34 -12.91
C SER A 234 -18.40 -15.03 -12.36
N SER A 235 -18.70 -14.07 -13.26
CA SER A 235 -19.30 -12.77 -12.93
C SER A 235 -20.52 -12.88 -12.03
N ASP A 236 -21.35 -13.88 -12.32
CA ASP A 236 -22.67 -14.06 -11.72
C ASP A 236 -22.59 -14.70 -10.31
N SER A 237 -21.37 -14.97 -9.80
CA SER A 237 -21.19 -15.56 -8.49
C SER A 237 -21.54 -14.56 -7.37
N PRO A 238 -22.45 -14.91 -6.43
CA PRO A 238 -22.74 -14.06 -5.28
C PRO A 238 -21.54 -13.92 -4.33
N ILE A 239 -20.52 -14.79 -4.46
CA ILE A 239 -19.37 -14.85 -3.56
C ILE A 239 -18.47 -13.60 -3.69
N HIS A 240 -18.42 -12.94 -4.86
CA HIS A 240 -17.64 -11.70 -5.06
C HIS A 240 -17.96 -10.64 -3.98
N LYS A 241 -19.24 -10.44 -3.66
CA LYS A 241 -19.70 -9.49 -2.63
C LYS A 241 -19.51 -10.00 -1.18
N SER A 242 -19.20 -11.28 -0.99
CA SER A 242 -18.81 -11.85 0.30
C SER A 242 -17.30 -11.72 0.55
N ILE A 243 -16.48 -11.78 -0.51
CA ILE A 243 -15.02 -11.66 -0.38
C ILE A 243 -14.60 -10.26 0.10
N PHE A 244 -15.35 -9.21 -0.23
CA PHE A 244 -15.20 -7.88 0.38
C PHE A 244 -15.14 -7.96 1.91
N TRP A 245 -16.13 -8.64 2.51
CA TRP A 245 -16.20 -8.77 3.97
C TRP A 245 -15.17 -9.74 4.54
N VAL A 246 -14.73 -10.75 3.78
CA VAL A 246 -13.56 -11.57 4.16
C VAL A 246 -12.30 -10.72 4.23
N ALA A 247 -12.06 -9.85 3.25
CA ALA A 247 -10.91 -8.95 3.24
C ALA A 247 -10.94 -7.97 4.41
N VAL A 248 -12.10 -7.33 4.68
CA VAL A 248 -12.28 -6.48 5.87
C VAL A 248 -11.99 -7.26 7.15
N SER A 249 -12.48 -8.51 7.27
CA SER A 249 -12.24 -9.37 8.44
C SER A 249 -10.75 -9.64 8.65
N VAL A 250 -9.99 -9.90 7.57
CA VAL A 250 -8.54 -10.10 7.62
C VAL A 250 -7.80 -8.85 8.08
N LEU A 251 -8.22 -7.65 7.65
CA LEU A 251 -7.62 -6.40 8.13
C LEU A 251 -7.79 -6.23 9.66
N GLN A 252 -8.93 -6.65 10.22
CA GLN A 252 -9.21 -6.56 11.67
C GLN A 252 -8.28 -7.41 12.54
N LEU A 253 -7.60 -8.43 11.98
CA LEU A 253 -6.73 -9.36 12.73
C LEU A 253 -5.46 -8.70 13.31
N ASN A 254 -5.14 -7.46 12.94
CA ASN A 254 -4.04 -6.65 13.52
C ASN A 254 -2.62 -7.21 13.32
N GLU A 255 -2.45 -8.27 12.53
CA GLU A 255 -1.15 -8.85 12.15
C GLU A 255 -0.59 -8.23 10.87
N SER A 256 0.72 -7.95 10.84
CA SER A 256 1.33 -7.14 9.76
C SER A 256 1.28 -7.82 8.39
N ASN A 257 1.68 -9.10 8.31
CA ASN A 257 1.62 -9.88 7.07
C ASN A 257 0.18 -10.03 6.57
N LEU A 258 -0.72 -10.46 7.47
CA LEU A 258 -2.13 -10.69 7.14
C LEU A 258 -2.81 -9.41 6.66
N TYR A 259 -2.48 -8.26 7.26
CA TYR A 259 -2.97 -6.96 6.77
C TYR A 259 -2.48 -6.66 5.35
N ALA A 260 -1.22 -6.96 5.01
CA ALA A 260 -0.68 -6.71 3.67
C ALA A 260 -1.35 -7.56 2.58
N VAL A 261 -1.64 -8.84 2.85
CA VAL A 261 -2.38 -9.72 1.92
C VAL A 261 -3.89 -9.48 1.94
N GLY A 262 -4.48 -9.13 3.08
CA GLY A 262 -5.90 -8.73 3.19
C GLY A 262 -6.20 -7.43 2.45
N LEU A 263 -5.26 -6.48 2.45
CA LEU A 263 -5.36 -5.26 1.66
C LEU A 263 -5.23 -5.54 0.15
N ALA A 264 -4.42 -6.51 -0.25
CA ALA A 264 -4.35 -6.98 -1.65
C ALA A 264 -5.63 -7.71 -2.08
N LEU A 265 -6.21 -8.53 -1.19
CA LEU A 265 -7.50 -9.18 -1.41
C LEU A 265 -8.62 -8.14 -1.61
N LEU A 266 -8.65 -7.08 -0.79
CA LEU A 266 -9.59 -5.97 -0.92
C LEU A 266 -9.36 -5.15 -2.20
N GLU A 267 -8.12 -4.88 -2.56
CA GLU A 267 -7.75 -4.19 -3.80
C GLU A 267 -8.27 -4.95 -5.03
N GLN A 268 -7.99 -6.25 -5.12
CA GLN A 268 -8.46 -7.09 -6.22
C GLN A 268 -9.98 -7.26 -6.20
N ASN A 269 -10.60 -7.35 -5.02
CA ASN A 269 -12.05 -7.48 -4.89
C ASN A 269 -12.79 -6.24 -5.42
N LEU A 270 -12.36 -5.04 -5.00
CA LEU A 270 -12.94 -3.78 -5.47
C LEU A 270 -12.78 -3.60 -6.97
N HIS A 271 -11.59 -3.90 -7.53
CA HIS A 271 -11.37 -3.87 -8.98
C HIS A 271 -12.29 -4.87 -9.72
N THR A 272 -12.45 -6.08 -9.19
CA THR A 272 -13.29 -7.12 -9.82
C THR A 272 -14.77 -6.69 -9.82
N LEU A 273 -15.29 -6.22 -8.68
CA LEU A 273 -16.66 -5.71 -8.55
C LEU A 273 -16.91 -4.47 -9.43
N ASP A 274 -15.93 -3.56 -9.54
CA ASP A 274 -16.04 -2.38 -10.39
C ASP A 274 -16.02 -2.72 -11.89
N SER A 275 -15.18 -3.69 -12.30
CA SER A 275 -15.15 -4.21 -13.68
C SER A 275 -16.42 -4.97 -14.08
N GLN A 276 -17.21 -5.43 -13.09
CA GLN A 276 -18.54 -6.03 -13.28
C GLN A 276 -19.67 -4.97 -13.34
N GLY A 277 -19.36 -3.67 -13.26
CA GLY A 277 -20.34 -2.57 -13.34
C GLY A 277 -21.24 -2.42 -12.11
N ILE A 278 -20.94 -3.11 -11.00
CA ILE A 278 -21.82 -3.16 -9.81
C ILE A 278 -22.02 -1.77 -9.18
N PHE A 279 -21.03 -0.87 -9.31
CA PHE A 279 -21.06 0.47 -8.75
C PHE A 279 -21.48 1.56 -9.76
N ASP A 280 -21.93 1.18 -10.97
CA ASP A 280 -22.39 2.15 -11.97
C ASP A 280 -23.81 2.67 -11.67
N THR A 281 -24.58 1.96 -10.84
CA THR A 281 -25.95 2.32 -10.43
C THR A 281 -26.24 2.19 -8.93
N THR A 282 -25.52 1.32 -8.21
CA THR A 282 -25.71 1.08 -6.77
C THR A 282 -24.58 1.73 -5.97
N SER A 283 -24.86 2.34 -4.81
CA SER A 283 -23.80 2.88 -3.96
C SER A 283 -22.95 1.76 -3.35
N LEU A 284 -21.69 2.07 -3.03
CA LEU A 284 -20.79 1.10 -2.40
C LEU A 284 -21.32 0.63 -1.03
N GLU A 285 -21.92 1.54 -0.25
CA GLU A 285 -22.55 1.20 1.03
C GLU A 285 -23.72 0.22 0.81
N GLU A 286 -24.67 0.55 -0.07
CA GLU A 286 -25.84 -0.30 -0.33
C GLU A 286 -25.42 -1.68 -0.84
N ALA A 287 -24.55 -1.73 -1.85
CA ALA A 287 -24.11 -2.96 -2.49
C ALA A 287 -23.42 -3.95 -1.52
N MET A 288 -22.73 -3.43 -0.50
CA MET A 288 -22.00 -4.25 0.49
C MET A 288 -22.81 -4.49 1.78
N MET A 289 -23.61 -3.53 2.24
CA MET A 289 -24.46 -3.72 3.42
C MET A 289 -25.57 -4.72 3.17
N LEU A 290 -26.08 -4.82 1.93
CA LEU A 290 -27.01 -5.89 1.53
C LEU A 290 -26.47 -7.31 1.77
N THR A 291 -25.15 -7.54 1.64
CA THR A 291 -24.53 -8.84 1.96
C THR A 291 -24.09 -8.98 3.41
N ARG A 292 -23.90 -7.86 4.13
CA ARG A 292 -23.57 -7.86 5.57
C ARG A 292 -24.79 -8.13 6.46
N ASN A 293 -25.94 -7.53 6.14
CA ASN A 293 -27.13 -7.53 7.00
C ASN A 293 -27.60 -8.93 7.46
N PRO A 294 -27.58 -10.00 6.63
CA PRO A 294 -27.92 -11.35 7.08
C PRO A 294 -26.91 -11.99 8.06
N LEU A 295 -25.70 -11.42 8.17
CA LEU A 295 -24.55 -11.96 8.91
C LEU A 295 -24.16 -11.08 10.13
N GLU A 296 -24.90 -10.00 10.38
CA GLU A 296 -24.69 -9.00 11.44
C GLU A 296 -24.34 -9.61 12.82
N SER A 297 -24.98 -10.72 13.19
CA SER A 297 -24.74 -11.43 14.46
C SER A 297 -23.31 -11.92 14.63
N TYR A 298 -22.65 -12.33 13.54
CA TYR A 298 -21.25 -12.78 13.54
C TYR A 298 -20.28 -11.60 13.56
N PHE A 299 -20.58 -10.53 12.81
CA PHE A 299 -19.73 -9.35 12.72
C PHE A 299 -19.71 -8.52 14.00
N LYS A 300 -20.81 -8.47 14.75
CA LYS A 300 -21.00 -7.59 15.91
C LYS A 300 -19.88 -7.66 16.97
N GLN A 301 -19.33 -8.84 17.24
CA GLN A 301 -18.22 -8.97 18.21
C GLN A 301 -16.89 -8.46 17.64
N MET A 302 -16.65 -8.69 16.34
CA MET A 302 -15.44 -8.28 15.64
C MET A 302 -15.37 -6.74 15.54
N ASP A 303 -16.46 -6.11 15.07
CA ASP A 303 -16.62 -4.65 15.01
C ASP A 303 -16.48 -3.99 16.39
N HIS A 304 -16.96 -4.65 17.45
CA HIS A 304 -16.84 -4.14 18.82
C HIS A 304 -15.39 -4.19 19.34
N ASN A 305 -14.64 -5.25 19.02
CA ASN A 305 -13.22 -5.36 19.36
C ASN A 305 -12.36 -4.30 18.66
N VAL A 306 -12.71 -3.98 17.41
CA VAL A 306 -12.05 -2.91 16.63
C VAL A 306 -12.51 -1.52 17.07
N GLY A 307 -13.81 -1.37 17.38
CA GLY A 307 -14.45 -0.11 17.76
C GLY A 307 -14.89 0.74 16.55
N LEU A 308 -15.32 0.12 15.45
CA LEU A 308 -15.77 0.78 14.22
C LEU A 308 -17.15 0.26 13.76
N SER A 309 -18.11 1.16 13.54
CA SER A 309 -19.50 0.84 13.22
C SER A 309 -19.85 1.13 11.76
N PHE A 310 -19.88 0.08 10.93
CA PHE A 310 -20.38 0.15 9.55
C PHE A 310 -21.85 0.56 9.44
N ARG A 311 -22.62 0.48 10.53
CA ARG A 311 -24.04 0.90 10.60
C ARG A 311 -24.25 2.36 11.00
N THR A 312 -23.22 3.02 11.54
CA THR A 312 -23.29 4.45 11.89
C THR A 312 -22.82 5.29 10.71
N ASN A 313 -21.72 4.90 10.06
CA ASN A 313 -21.29 5.44 8.77
C ASN A 313 -20.36 4.42 8.09
N PHE A 314 -20.78 3.87 6.95
CA PHE A 314 -20.02 2.83 6.24
C PHE A 314 -18.64 3.34 5.76
N HIS A 315 -18.58 4.54 5.20
CA HIS A 315 -17.39 5.09 4.57
C HIS A 315 -16.28 5.37 5.59
N PHE A 316 -16.59 6.01 6.73
CA PHE A 316 -15.64 6.21 7.82
C PHE A 316 -15.26 4.91 8.53
N ALA A 317 -16.17 3.93 8.61
CA ALA A 317 -15.82 2.61 9.14
C ALA A 317 -14.79 1.92 8.23
N LEU A 318 -14.98 1.91 6.91
CA LEU A 318 -14.02 1.37 5.96
C LEU A 318 -12.68 2.12 6.01
N VAL A 319 -12.70 3.45 6.01
CA VAL A 319 -11.50 4.29 6.14
C VAL A 319 -10.73 3.95 7.42
N GLY A 320 -11.40 3.80 8.56
CA GLY A 320 -10.74 3.47 9.83
C GLY A 320 -9.97 2.14 9.81
N HIS A 321 -10.37 1.18 8.98
CA HIS A 321 -9.59 -0.04 8.75
C HIS A 321 -8.35 0.24 7.89
N LEU A 322 -8.47 1.11 6.89
CA LEU A 322 -7.43 1.44 5.91
C LEU A 322 -6.33 2.36 6.45
N LEU A 323 -6.65 3.30 7.37
CA LEU A 323 -5.67 4.24 7.94
C LEU A 323 -4.43 3.53 8.54
N LYS A 324 -4.62 2.33 9.08
CA LYS A 324 -3.56 1.49 9.66
C LYS A 324 -2.48 1.13 8.63
N GLY A 325 -2.82 1.08 7.34
CA GLY A 325 -1.90 0.76 6.25
C GLY A 325 -0.75 1.77 6.09
N TYR A 326 -0.98 3.04 6.45
CA TYR A 326 0.08 4.06 6.55
C TYR A 326 1.12 3.77 7.64
N ARG A 327 0.86 2.83 8.55
CA ARG A 327 1.77 2.40 9.63
C ARG A 327 2.46 1.05 9.34
N HIS A 328 2.32 0.52 8.13
CA HIS A 328 2.96 -0.73 7.72
C HIS A 328 4.46 -0.51 7.45
N SER A 329 5.31 -1.47 7.81
CA SER A 329 6.78 -1.36 7.65
C SER A 329 7.25 -1.44 6.19
N THR A 330 6.47 -2.08 5.33
CA THR A 330 6.77 -2.19 3.89
C THR A 330 6.06 -1.09 3.09
N ALA A 331 6.83 -0.26 2.38
CA ALA A 331 6.33 0.86 1.59
C ALA A 331 5.35 0.47 0.46
N THR A 332 5.40 -0.78 -0.02
CA THR A 332 4.43 -1.30 -1.00
C THR A 332 3.01 -1.39 -0.42
N THR A 333 2.85 -1.74 0.85
CA THR A 333 1.54 -1.74 1.55
C THR A 333 1.04 -0.31 1.77
N VAL A 334 1.93 0.64 2.07
CA VAL A 334 1.61 2.07 2.17
C VAL A 334 1.10 2.60 0.82
N SER A 335 1.82 2.33 -0.27
CA SER A 335 1.42 2.68 -1.64
C SER A 335 0.09 2.02 -2.05
N ARG A 336 -0.12 0.74 -1.70
CA ARG A 336 -1.40 0.05 -1.88
C ARG A 336 -2.55 0.72 -1.11
N THR A 337 -2.28 1.22 0.10
CA THR A 337 -3.30 1.92 0.91
C THR A 337 -3.80 3.18 0.18
N ILE A 338 -2.88 3.95 -0.41
CA ILE A 338 -3.19 5.13 -1.24
C ILE A 338 -3.99 4.71 -2.49
N ARG A 339 -3.58 3.63 -3.19
CA ARG A 339 -4.30 3.09 -4.36
C ARG A 339 -5.73 2.67 -4.03
N VAL A 340 -5.93 1.91 -2.94
CA VAL A 340 -7.26 1.44 -2.50
C VAL A 340 -8.17 2.61 -2.15
N LEU A 341 -7.67 3.61 -1.39
CA LEU A 341 -8.45 4.82 -1.08
C LEU A 341 -8.79 5.64 -2.35
N THR A 342 -7.88 5.72 -3.32
CA THR A 342 -8.10 6.46 -4.59
C THR A 342 -9.08 5.73 -5.52
N MET A 343 -9.06 4.39 -5.51
CA MET A 343 -10.06 3.56 -6.19
C MET A 343 -11.44 3.71 -5.52
N LEU A 344 -11.50 3.77 -4.19
CA LEU A 344 -12.75 4.01 -3.45
C LEU A 344 -13.38 5.37 -3.75
N LEU A 345 -12.59 6.45 -3.87
CA LEU A 345 -13.06 7.74 -4.39
C LEU A 345 -13.67 7.61 -5.80
N SER A 346 -12.99 6.87 -6.67
CA SER A 346 -13.41 6.69 -8.07
C SER A 346 -14.71 5.88 -8.18
N ILE A 347 -14.87 4.85 -7.32
CA ILE A 347 -16.08 4.04 -7.18
C ILE A 347 -17.26 4.88 -6.65
N VAL A 348 -17.06 5.63 -5.57
CA VAL A 348 -18.14 6.42 -4.92
C VAL A 348 -18.66 7.56 -5.81
N ALA A 349 -17.81 8.10 -6.71
CA ALA A 349 -18.25 9.11 -7.68
C ALA A 349 -19.13 8.57 -8.82
N LYS A 350 -19.12 7.24 -9.10
CA LYS A 350 -19.79 6.63 -10.26
C LYS A 350 -21.32 6.77 -10.27
N PRO A 351 -22.10 6.37 -9.24
CA PRO A 351 -23.57 6.38 -9.32
C PRO A 351 -24.13 7.77 -9.61
N ASN A 352 -23.53 8.79 -8.99
CA ASN A 352 -23.90 10.19 -9.13
C ASN A 352 -23.22 10.90 -10.32
N LYS A 353 -22.32 10.22 -11.06
CA LYS A 353 -21.54 10.73 -12.20
C LYS A 353 -20.76 12.03 -11.90
N LYS A 354 -20.27 12.14 -10.66
CA LYS A 354 -19.53 13.28 -10.13
C LYS A 354 -18.04 13.23 -10.49
N ASP A 355 -17.30 14.30 -10.20
CA ASP A 355 -15.83 14.24 -10.20
C ASP A 355 -15.35 13.47 -8.96
N LYS A 356 -14.30 12.64 -9.10
CA LYS A 356 -13.74 11.84 -7.99
C LYS A 356 -13.18 12.68 -6.83
N PHE A 357 -13.02 13.99 -7.00
CA PHE A 357 -12.59 14.93 -5.97
C PHE A 357 -13.70 15.81 -5.41
N GLU A 358 -14.92 15.76 -5.94
CA GLU A 358 -16.03 16.55 -5.44
C GLU A 358 -16.33 16.17 -3.98
N VAL A 359 -16.32 17.16 -3.08
CA VAL A 359 -16.59 16.94 -1.65
C VAL A 359 -18.08 16.66 -1.44
N THR A 360 -18.39 15.47 -0.93
CA THR A 360 -19.75 14.97 -0.65
C THR A 360 -19.74 14.17 0.65
N PRO A 361 -20.90 13.89 1.28
CA PRO A 361 -20.95 13.09 2.52
C PRO A 361 -20.36 11.66 2.37
N GLU A 362 -20.38 11.09 1.16
CA GLU A 362 -19.80 9.78 0.86
C GLU A 362 -18.29 9.88 0.54
N SER A 363 -17.88 10.87 -0.26
CA SER A 363 -16.48 11.02 -0.69
C SER A 363 -15.57 11.60 0.39
N VAL A 364 -16.10 12.43 1.30
CA VAL A 364 -15.29 13.17 2.29
C VAL A 364 -14.40 12.24 3.13
N ALA A 365 -14.91 11.07 3.54
CA ALA A 365 -14.14 10.11 4.34
C ALA A 365 -12.80 9.73 3.66
N TYR A 366 -12.85 9.46 2.35
CA TYR A 366 -11.67 9.07 1.57
C TYR A 366 -10.79 10.27 1.19
N LEU A 367 -11.39 11.45 0.93
CA LEU A 367 -10.63 12.70 0.73
C LEU A 367 -9.83 13.04 2.00
N THR A 368 -10.46 12.99 3.18
CA THR A 368 -9.79 13.18 4.47
C THR A 368 -8.73 12.10 4.72
N ALA A 369 -8.96 10.85 4.32
CA ALA A 369 -7.97 9.78 4.43
C ALA A 369 -6.74 9.96 3.52
N LEU A 370 -6.85 10.75 2.44
CA LEU A 370 -5.81 10.97 1.43
C LEU A 370 -5.14 12.34 1.49
N ILE A 371 -5.73 13.34 2.15
CA ILE A 371 -5.24 14.73 2.12
C ILE A 371 -3.79 14.90 2.62
N GLY A 372 -3.33 14.05 3.55
CA GLY A 372 -1.93 14.02 3.99
C GLY A 372 -0.97 13.33 3.01
N TYR A 373 -1.46 12.43 2.14
CA TYR A 373 -0.64 11.44 1.42
C TYR A 373 -0.79 11.47 -0.12
N SER A 374 -1.68 12.31 -0.67
CA SER A 374 -1.88 12.45 -2.12
C SER A 374 -1.75 13.90 -2.57
N GLU A 375 -0.86 14.16 -3.52
CA GLU A 375 -0.72 15.47 -4.18
C GLU A 375 -1.92 15.79 -5.08
N GLU A 376 -2.50 14.77 -5.74
CA GLU A 376 -3.69 14.96 -6.57
C GLU A 376 -4.85 15.50 -5.72
N VAL A 377 -5.09 14.92 -4.54
CA VAL A 377 -6.13 15.39 -3.59
C VAL A 377 -5.81 16.79 -3.04
N ARG A 378 -4.57 17.05 -2.60
CA ARG A 378 -4.15 18.38 -2.11
C ARG A 378 -4.30 19.47 -3.17
N SER A 379 -4.11 19.16 -4.46
CA SER A 379 -4.27 20.12 -5.56
C SER A 379 -5.74 20.45 -5.91
N ARG A 380 -6.70 19.68 -5.35
CA ARG A 380 -8.14 19.78 -5.66
C ARG A 380 -9.02 20.08 -4.46
N CYS A 381 -8.54 19.88 -3.24
CA CYS A 381 -9.29 20.14 -2.01
C CYS A 381 -8.60 21.26 -1.22
N HIS A 382 -9.14 22.47 -1.26
CA HIS A 382 -8.49 23.66 -0.70
C HIS A 382 -8.94 23.97 0.73
N VAL A 383 -8.02 24.58 1.51
CA VAL A 383 -8.31 25.26 2.78
C VAL A 383 -8.88 26.65 2.46
N LYS A 384 -10.13 26.92 2.84
CA LYS A 384 -10.83 28.19 2.52
C LYS A 384 -10.33 29.32 3.42
N HIS A 385 -10.07 29.00 4.70
CA HIS A 385 -9.63 29.93 5.74
C HIS A 385 -8.11 29.89 5.95
N SER A 386 -7.36 29.97 4.85
CA SER A 386 -5.89 30.09 4.92
C SER A 386 -5.49 31.31 5.76
N ILE A 387 -4.57 31.12 6.71
CA ILE A 387 -4.21 32.13 7.72
C ILE A 387 -3.81 33.44 7.03
N PRO A 388 -4.45 34.58 7.33
CA PRO A 388 -4.07 35.86 6.75
C PRO A 388 -2.59 36.15 7.01
N ARG A 389 -1.79 36.28 5.94
CA ARG A 389 -0.32 36.50 6.01
C ARG A 389 0.10 37.68 6.89
N TYR A 390 -0.82 38.61 7.15
CA TYR A 390 -0.66 39.72 8.10
C TYR A 390 -0.19 39.28 9.50
N ILE A 391 -0.60 38.09 9.98
CA ILE A 391 -0.21 37.57 11.30
C ILE A 391 1.18 36.89 11.29
N ALA A 392 1.73 36.59 10.11
CA ALA A 392 3.12 36.12 9.99
C ALA A 392 4.11 37.29 10.13
N ASN A 393 3.82 38.42 9.46
CA ASN A 393 4.70 39.59 9.46
C ASN A 393 4.73 40.34 10.81
N SER A 394 3.63 40.31 11.58
CA SER A 394 3.58 40.93 12.92
C SER A 394 4.39 40.15 13.97
N LEU A 395 4.77 38.89 13.70
CA LEU A 395 5.69 38.12 14.57
C LEU A 395 7.17 38.47 14.36
N SER A 396 7.52 39.27 13.34
CA SER A 396 8.91 39.67 13.05
C SER A 396 9.31 41.07 13.52
N GLU A 397 8.35 41.95 13.88
CA GLU A 397 8.64 43.37 14.14
C GLU A 397 8.26 43.85 15.57
N GLU A 398 7.28 43.24 16.25
CA GLU A 398 6.87 43.65 17.61
C GLU A 398 7.31 42.65 18.70
N ASN A 399 8.58 42.71 19.13
CA ASN A 399 9.01 42.26 20.48
C ASN A 399 10.44 42.72 20.89
N PHE A 400 10.89 43.88 20.43
CA PHE A 400 12.03 44.61 21.00
C PHE A 400 11.62 46.04 21.33
N LEU A 401 12.14 46.58 22.44
CA LEU A 401 11.79 47.86 23.06
C LEU A 401 10.44 47.91 23.81
N MET A 402 10.44 47.60 25.11
CA MET A 402 10.22 48.66 26.12
C MET A 402 10.72 48.26 27.54
N GLU A 403 11.43 49.18 28.18
CA GLU A 403 11.63 49.40 29.63
C GLU A 403 11.82 48.22 30.61
N SER A 404 13.08 47.91 30.91
CA SER A 404 13.48 47.29 32.19
C SER A 404 13.76 48.37 33.25
N SER A 405 12.88 48.52 34.25
CA SER A 405 13.08 49.41 35.40
C SER A 405 13.49 48.64 36.67
N PRO A 406 14.72 48.78 37.19
CA PRO A 406 15.13 48.21 38.47
C PRO A 406 14.92 49.18 39.64
N CYS A 407 14.34 48.72 40.75
CA CYS A 407 14.27 49.49 41.99
C CYS A 407 15.67 49.72 42.59
N SER A 408 15.94 50.94 43.03
CA SER A 408 17.19 51.32 43.69
C SER A 408 17.02 51.48 45.21
N VAL A 409 17.92 50.87 45.98
CA VAL A 409 18.19 51.21 47.39
C VAL A 409 19.72 51.36 47.50
N PRO A 410 20.26 52.48 48.03
CA PRO A 410 21.64 52.86 47.74
C PRO A 410 22.65 52.49 48.84
N GLN A 411 23.87 52.11 48.43
CA GLN A 411 25.10 52.61 49.04
C GLN A 411 26.33 52.45 48.11
N GLN A 412 27.35 53.27 48.36
CA GLN A 412 28.56 53.48 47.56
C GLN A 412 29.81 52.97 48.34
N PRO A 413 31.07 53.22 47.90
CA PRO A 413 31.71 52.84 46.62
C PRO A 413 33.11 52.19 46.81
N GLU A 414 33.71 51.67 45.72
CA GLU A 414 35.15 51.69 45.33
C GLU A 414 35.28 50.82 44.06
N ALA A 415 35.85 51.22 42.92
CA ALA A 415 37.24 51.60 42.61
C ALA A 415 38.24 50.42 42.76
N SER A 416 39.16 50.10 41.82
CA SER A 416 39.40 50.49 40.41
C SER A 416 40.52 49.56 39.83
N ILE A 417 40.97 49.72 38.56
CA ILE A 417 42.20 49.12 37.96
C ILE A 417 42.13 47.57 37.78
N SER A 418 42.08 46.92 36.61
CA SER A 418 42.80 46.96 35.31
C SER A 418 44.11 46.15 35.23
N ASN A 419 44.27 45.37 34.15
CA ASN A 419 45.48 44.69 33.65
C ASN A 419 46.04 43.50 34.47
N SER A 420 46.74 42.48 33.90
CA SER A 420 46.78 41.98 32.50
C SER A 420 47.59 40.65 32.35
N ALA A 421 47.04 39.68 31.61
CA ALA A 421 47.75 38.67 30.79
C ALA A 421 48.69 37.62 31.46
N VAL A 422 49.27 36.75 30.58
CA VAL A 422 50.26 35.67 30.83
C VAL A 422 49.70 34.37 31.45
N SER A 423 49.86 33.16 30.86
CA SER A 423 50.24 32.78 29.48
C SER A 423 49.95 31.31 29.14
N ASN A 424 49.59 31.07 27.87
CA ASN A 424 49.98 29.95 26.98
C ASN A 424 49.92 28.47 27.42
N ASN A 425 49.32 27.65 26.55
CA ASN A 425 50.03 26.53 25.92
C ASN A 425 49.69 26.47 24.40
N SER A 426 50.57 25.89 23.59
CA SER A 426 50.48 25.77 22.12
C SER A 426 49.77 24.46 21.69
N THR A 427 49.29 24.25 20.45
CA THR A 427 49.99 24.18 19.13
C THR A 427 49.02 24.45 17.95
N GLN A 428 49.43 25.18 16.90
CA GLN A 428 49.83 24.72 15.54
C GLN A 428 48.88 23.71 14.82
N MET A 429 48.57 23.77 13.51
CA MET A 429 48.73 24.71 12.36
C MET A 429 47.78 24.18 11.22
N GLN A 430 47.48 24.78 10.05
CA GLN A 430 47.91 26.02 9.34
C GLN A 430 46.75 26.57 8.46
N LYS A 431 47.03 27.16 7.28
CA LYS A 431 46.13 27.43 6.14
C LYS A 431 46.82 27.00 4.83
N SER A 432 46.08 26.73 3.75
CA SER A 432 46.29 27.40 2.44
C SER A 432 45.09 27.19 1.49
N CYS A 433 45.07 27.88 0.36
CA CYS A 433 44.01 27.92 -0.66
C CYS A 433 44.49 27.46 -2.06
N ASP A 434 43.58 27.59 -3.04
CA ASP A 434 43.79 27.93 -4.47
C ASP A 434 43.86 26.82 -5.56
N ASN A 435 42.76 26.77 -6.35
CA ASN A 435 42.62 27.08 -7.80
C ASN A 435 43.39 26.34 -8.92
N LEU A 436 42.92 26.62 -10.15
CA LEU A 436 43.31 26.21 -11.53
C LEU A 436 42.36 25.11 -12.09
N ASP A 437 41.51 25.30 -13.12
CA ASP A 437 41.59 25.87 -14.49
C ASP A 437 41.37 24.71 -15.52
N GLU A 438 40.82 24.83 -16.74
CA GLU A 438 40.00 25.86 -17.42
C GLU A 438 39.30 25.20 -18.66
N SER A 439 38.27 25.84 -19.24
CA SER A 439 37.73 25.63 -20.61
C SER A 439 36.95 24.31 -20.92
N THR A 440 36.06 24.22 -21.92
CA THR A 440 35.58 25.18 -22.95
C THR A 440 34.06 25.07 -23.19
N SER A 441 33.42 26.14 -23.70
CA SER A 441 31.97 26.30 -23.95
C SER A 441 31.39 25.40 -25.07
N THR A 442 30.07 25.20 -25.17
CA THR A 442 29.05 26.12 -25.75
C THR A 442 27.63 25.55 -25.50
N GLN A 443 26.46 26.13 -25.81
CA GLN A 443 26.02 27.12 -26.84
C GLN A 443 24.96 28.16 -26.36
N THR A 444 24.57 28.98 -27.32
CA THR A 444 23.63 30.11 -27.46
C THR A 444 22.23 30.07 -26.82
N LEU A 445 21.73 31.27 -26.46
CA LEU A 445 20.34 31.60 -26.11
C LEU A 445 19.47 31.87 -27.36
N LEU A 446 18.13 31.95 -27.21
CA LEU A 446 17.34 33.14 -27.62
C LEU A 446 15.88 33.14 -27.11
N ASN A 447 15.38 34.33 -26.73
CA ASN A 447 13.97 34.62 -26.47
C ASN A 447 13.20 34.95 -27.76
N LYS A 448 11.89 34.64 -27.83
CA LYS A 448 10.81 35.67 -27.95
C LYS A 448 9.37 35.13 -28.02
N GLN A 449 8.43 36.04 -27.79
CA GLN A 449 6.97 35.88 -27.91
C GLN A 449 6.51 35.85 -29.39
N PRO A 450 5.34 35.26 -29.70
CA PRO A 450 4.60 35.55 -30.93
C PRO A 450 3.71 36.79 -30.78
N VAL A 451 3.52 37.54 -31.88
CA VAL A 451 2.63 38.72 -32.00
C VAL A 451 1.75 38.56 -33.25
N THR A 452 0.59 39.21 -33.27
CA THR A 452 -0.49 39.10 -34.27
C THR A 452 -0.26 39.83 -35.60
N THR A 453 -0.57 39.16 -36.71
CA THR A 453 -1.17 39.69 -37.98
C THR A 453 -1.70 38.49 -38.79
N THR A 454 -2.86 38.41 -39.47
CA THR A 454 -3.91 39.31 -40.02
C THR A 454 -3.86 39.53 -41.55
N THR A 455 -4.48 38.60 -42.31
CA THR A 455 -5.14 38.72 -43.64
C THR A 455 -5.96 37.43 -43.86
N GLY A 456 -7.08 37.34 -44.60
CA GLY A 456 -7.75 38.26 -45.54
C GLY A 456 -7.67 37.71 -46.99
N THR A 457 -8.75 37.36 -47.72
CA THR A 457 -10.19 37.26 -47.36
C THR A 457 -10.81 35.95 -47.96
N THR A 458 -11.91 35.77 -48.72
CA THR A 458 -12.96 36.61 -49.37
C THR A 458 -14.17 35.73 -49.79
N THR A 459 -15.41 36.26 -49.79
CA THR A 459 -16.64 35.76 -50.51
C THR A 459 -17.25 34.38 -50.12
N THR A 460 -18.57 34.12 -50.20
CA THR A 460 -19.68 34.85 -50.85
C THR A 460 -21.05 34.69 -50.13
N THR A 461 -21.77 35.80 -49.94
CA THR A 461 -23.27 36.00 -49.91
C THR A 461 -24.21 35.14 -49.03
N SER A 462 -25.34 35.78 -48.67
CA SER A 462 -26.40 35.28 -47.78
C SER A 462 -27.80 35.60 -48.31
N THR A 463 -28.83 34.91 -47.80
CA THR A 463 -30.24 35.33 -47.94
C THR A 463 -31.07 35.05 -46.69
N THR A 464 -31.96 35.98 -46.40
CA THR A 464 -32.86 36.10 -45.23
C THR A 464 -34.01 35.10 -45.20
N THR A 465 -34.50 34.74 -44.00
CA THR A 465 -35.90 35.04 -43.60
C THR A 465 -36.13 34.87 -42.09
N THR A 466 -37.21 35.50 -41.60
CA THR A 466 -37.58 35.57 -40.17
C THR A 466 -38.93 34.89 -39.95
N THR A 467 -39.03 33.96 -39.01
CA THR A 467 -40.32 33.53 -38.43
C THR A 467 -40.13 32.93 -37.04
N SER A 468 -41.06 33.24 -36.13
CA SER A 468 -41.12 32.72 -34.77
C SER A 468 -42.26 31.71 -34.63
N THR A 469 -41.96 30.47 -34.25
CA THR A 469 -42.97 29.47 -33.82
C THR A 469 -42.46 28.66 -32.64
N THR A 470 -43.29 28.53 -31.62
CA THR A 470 -43.01 27.82 -30.37
C THR A 470 -43.22 26.31 -30.54
N THR A 471 -42.22 25.49 -30.20
CA THR A 471 -42.42 24.05 -29.98
C THR A 471 -41.49 23.53 -28.87
N THR A 472 -42.07 22.77 -27.95
CA THR A 472 -41.39 22.29 -26.74
C THR A 472 -40.57 21.03 -27.02
N GLN A 473 -39.27 21.07 -26.79
CA GLN A 473 -38.48 19.88 -26.48
C GLN A 473 -37.54 20.17 -25.32
N MET A 474 -37.72 19.43 -24.22
CA MET A 474 -36.69 19.32 -23.19
C MET A 474 -35.58 18.45 -23.76
N GLN A 475 -34.34 18.93 -23.70
CA GLN A 475 -33.17 18.16 -24.13
C GLN A 475 -32.16 18.15 -22.99
N ASP A 476 -32.02 17.00 -22.33
CA ASP A 476 -31.01 16.78 -21.29
C ASP A 476 -29.61 16.93 -21.88
N ARG A 477 -29.04 18.13 -21.73
CA ARG A 477 -27.65 18.38 -22.05
C ARG A 477 -26.82 18.17 -20.79
N SER A 478 -26.30 16.96 -20.65
CA SER A 478 -25.44 16.55 -19.54
C SER A 478 -24.15 17.37 -19.51
N THR A 479 -24.20 18.53 -18.88
CA THR A 479 -23.03 19.40 -18.69
C THR A 479 -22.07 18.68 -17.76
N ARG A 480 -20.99 18.13 -18.32
CA ARG A 480 -19.89 17.50 -17.58
C ARG A 480 -19.11 18.59 -16.84
N ALA A 481 -19.67 19.06 -15.73
CA ALA A 481 -19.14 20.15 -14.93
C ALA A 481 -17.84 19.70 -14.24
N SER A 482 -16.71 19.97 -14.89
CA SER A 482 -15.40 19.91 -14.23
C SER A 482 -15.41 20.88 -13.07
N VAL A 483 -15.26 20.37 -11.84
CA VAL A 483 -15.29 21.17 -10.62
C VAL A 483 -14.24 22.28 -10.73
N SER A 484 -14.67 23.54 -10.64
CA SER A 484 -13.76 24.69 -10.60
C SER A 484 -12.93 24.60 -9.32
N ASN A 485 -11.61 24.44 -9.45
CA ASN A 485 -10.68 24.13 -8.35
C ASN A 485 -10.87 24.99 -7.08
N GLU A 486 -11.26 26.26 -7.23
CA GLU A 486 -11.38 27.23 -6.13
C GLU A 486 -12.60 27.03 -5.23
N ASN A 487 -13.61 26.25 -5.66
CA ASN A 487 -14.85 26.03 -4.90
C ASN A 487 -14.88 24.72 -4.09
N ASN A 488 -13.91 23.82 -4.29
CA ASN A 488 -13.93 22.49 -3.69
C ASN A 488 -13.18 22.48 -2.34
N VAL A 489 -13.94 22.67 -1.25
CA VAL A 489 -13.42 22.85 0.12
C VAL A 489 -13.74 21.60 0.95
N LEU A 490 -12.71 21.00 1.55
CA LEU A 490 -12.86 19.73 2.31
C LEU A 490 -13.76 19.88 3.54
N LEU A 491 -13.78 21.08 4.14
CA LEU A 491 -14.44 21.41 5.39
C LEU A 491 -15.63 22.35 5.17
N ASP A 492 -16.37 22.19 4.07
CA ASP A 492 -17.49 23.08 3.76
C ASP A 492 -18.74 22.79 4.63
N PRO A 493 -19.28 23.76 5.40
CA PRO A 493 -20.46 23.57 6.23
C PRO A 493 -21.74 23.21 5.47
N GLU A 494 -21.85 23.58 4.19
CA GLU A 494 -23.04 23.26 3.37
C GLU A 494 -23.07 21.78 2.95
N VAL A 495 -21.90 21.11 2.92
CA VAL A 495 -21.79 19.67 2.67
C VAL A 495 -21.77 18.89 3.99
N LEU A 496 -20.98 19.34 4.96
CA LEU A 496 -20.82 18.69 6.27
C LEU A 496 -21.85 19.20 7.27
N THR A 497 -23.14 19.01 6.95
CA THR A 497 -24.25 19.57 7.73
C THR A 497 -24.47 18.90 9.09
N ASP A 498 -24.06 17.65 9.28
CA ASP A 498 -24.30 16.88 10.50
C ASP A 498 -23.07 16.77 11.42
N PHE A 499 -23.33 16.82 12.73
CA PHE A 499 -22.30 16.76 13.78
C PHE A 499 -21.51 15.45 13.78
N GLY A 500 -22.09 14.33 13.33
CA GLY A 500 -21.44 13.03 13.28
C GLY A 500 -20.36 12.99 12.21
N THR A 501 -20.68 13.35 10.98
CA THR A 501 -19.71 13.47 9.89
C THR A 501 -18.63 14.50 10.22
N GLN A 502 -18.99 15.67 10.76
CA GLN A 502 -17.99 16.65 11.23
C GLN A 502 -17.02 16.02 12.27
N ALA A 503 -17.54 15.30 13.27
CA ALA A 503 -16.72 14.62 14.28
C ALA A 503 -15.82 13.54 13.68
N LEU A 504 -16.30 12.79 12.69
CA LEU A 504 -15.53 11.72 12.02
C LEU A 504 -14.46 12.28 11.07
N VAL A 505 -14.72 13.39 10.37
CA VAL A 505 -13.70 14.13 9.59
C VAL A 505 -12.59 14.62 10.51
N LEU A 506 -12.93 15.37 11.57
CA LEU A 506 -11.91 15.91 12.49
C LEU A 506 -11.17 14.80 13.26
N THR A 507 -11.84 13.70 13.60
CA THR A 507 -11.19 12.53 14.23
C THR A 507 -10.25 11.81 13.27
N THR A 508 -10.61 11.72 11.99
CA THR A 508 -9.73 11.17 10.94
C THR A 508 -8.50 12.05 10.75
N LEU A 509 -8.66 13.38 10.66
CA LEU A 509 -7.54 14.33 10.59
C LEU A 509 -6.64 14.23 11.83
N ALA A 510 -7.20 14.21 13.04
CA ALA A 510 -6.44 14.10 14.29
C ALA A 510 -5.72 12.74 14.41
N THR A 511 -6.33 11.66 13.92
CA THR A 511 -5.72 10.32 13.85
C THR A 511 -4.55 10.31 12.87
N LEU A 512 -4.71 10.92 11.69
CA LEU A 512 -3.63 11.06 10.71
C LEU A 512 -2.51 11.97 11.22
N ALA A 513 -2.81 13.09 11.90
CA ALA A 513 -1.81 13.96 12.50
C ALA A 513 -1.05 13.30 13.66
N LYS A 514 -1.68 12.32 14.35
CA LYS A 514 -1.02 11.41 15.29
C LYS A 514 -0.20 10.30 14.61
N CYS A 515 -0.37 10.14 13.29
CA CYS A 515 0.20 9.06 12.51
C CYS A 515 1.17 9.48 11.39
N SER A 516 1.30 10.78 11.11
CA SER A 516 2.33 11.32 10.23
C SER A 516 3.71 11.23 10.90
N THR A 517 4.74 11.08 10.07
CA THR A 517 6.16 11.09 10.47
C THR A 517 6.99 12.01 9.59
N GLY A 518 6.50 12.36 8.39
CA GLY A 518 7.07 13.41 7.55
C GLY A 518 6.48 14.79 7.85
N GLU A 519 7.26 15.82 7.54
CA GLU A 519 6.94 17.22 7.86
C GLU A 519 5.82 17.78 6.98
N ILE A 520 5.75 17.38 5.71
CA ILE A 520 4.79 17.88 4.72
C ILE A 520 3.37 17.40 5.06
N GLU A 521 3.25 16.11 5.40
CA GLU A 521 1.99 15.49 5.80
C GLU A 521 1.51 16.11 7.12
N THR A 522 2.42 16.25 8.10
CA THR A 522 2.13 16.87 9.40
C THR A 522 1.66 18.33 9.24
N ARG A 523 2.39 19.16 8.50
CA ARG A 523 2.02 20.56 8.19
C ARG A 523 0.64 20.65 7.55
N THR A 524 0.39 19.84 6.52
CA THR A 524 -0.90 19.79 5.82
C THR A 524 -2.04 19.45 6.79
N LEU A 525 -1.87 18.37 7.57
CA LEU A 525 -2.91 17.89 8.48
C LEU A 525 -3.20 18.89 9.61
N TYR A 526 -2.18 19.58 10.14
CA TYR A 526 -2.38 20.63 11.14
C TYR A 526 -3.04 21.89 10.56
N GLN A 527 -2.80 22.24 9.30
CA GLN A 527 -3.53 23.33 8.61
C GLN A 527 -5.03 23.02 8.48
N PHE A 528 -5.40 21.81 8.04
CA PHE A 528 -6.81 21.39 8.01
C PHE A 528 -7.42 21.26 9.40
N LEU A 529 -6.67 20.86 10.44
CA LEU A 529 -7.17 20.87 11.82
C LEU A 529 -7.41 22.29 12.37
N ALA A 530 -6.62 23.29 11.94
CA ALA A 530 -6.82 24.68 12.33
C ALA A 530 -8.05 25.31 11.67
N GLU A 531 -8.32 25.01 10.39
CA GLU A 531 -9.61 25.36 9.77
C GLU A 531 -10.77 24.56 10.40
N GLY A 532 -10.57 23.28 10.71
CA GLY A 532 -11.57 22.47 11.41
C GLY A 532 -11.96 23.03 12.78
N ALA A 533 -11.02 23.65 13.49
CA ALA A 533 -11.29 24.34 14.75
C ALA A 533 -12.16 25.59 14.55
N THR A 534 -11.85 26.44 13.57
CA THR A 534 -12.59 27.69 13.34
C THR A 534 -13.97 27.46 12.71
N VAL A 535 -14.11 26.45 11.85
CA VAL A 535 -15.36 26.14 11.13
C VAL A 535 -16.30 25.26 11.98
N PHE A 536 -15.78 24.29 12.73
CA PHE A 536 -16.58 23.37 13.55
C PHE A 536 -16.22 23.42 15.05
N PRO A 537 -16.22 24.60 15.72
CA PRO A 537 -15.75 24.75 17.10
C PRO A 537 -16.50 23.88 18.12
N ARG A 538 -17.78 23.58 17.88
CA ARG A 538 -18.61 22.71 18.73
C ARG A 538 -18.14 21.25 18.75
N VAL A 539 -17.40 20.81 17.73
CA VAL A 539 -16.92 19.43 17.53
C VAL A 539 -15.51 19.26 18.11
N PHE A 540 -14.71 20.32 18.13
CA PHE A 540 -13.32 20.27 18.55
C PHE A 540 -13.06 19.65 19.95
N PRO A 541 -13.92 19.83 20.97
CA PRO A 541 -13.77 19.14 22.26
C PRO A 541 -13.73 17.61 22.17
N VAL A 542 -14.34 16.99 21.16
CA VAL A 542 -14.35 15.53 20.95
C VAL A 542 -12.93 15.01 20.62
N ILE A 543 -12.15 15.80 19.86
CA ILE A 543 -10.81 15.39 19.39
C ILE A 543 -9.67 15.90 20.27
N TYR A 544 -9.93 16.78 21.24
CA TYR A 544 -8.89 17.41 22.06
C TYR A 544 -7.94 16.39 22.73
N ASN A 545 -8.47 15.32 23.32
CA ASN A 545 -7.67 14.26 23.97
C ASN A 545 -6.74 13.51 23.00
N LEU A 546 -7.06 13.49 21.71
CA LEU A 546 -6.24 12.85 20.68
C LEU A 546 -5.03 13.73 20.32
N LEU A 547 -5.23 15.05 20.37
CA LEU A 547 -4.25 16.07 20.02
C LEU A 547 -3.35 16.49 21.19
N ASP A 548 -3.84 16.58 22.43
CA ASP A 548 -3.10 17.12 23.60
C ASP A 548 -1.64 16.63 23.73
N GLN A 549 -1.42 15.31 23.62
CA GLN A 549 -0.09 14.71 23.68
C GLN A 549 0.81 15.12 22.50
N ASN A 550 0.23 15.24 21.30
CA ASN A 550 0.94 15.62 20.07
C ASN A 550 1.22 17.12 20.02
N LEU A 551 0.26 17.95 20.50
CA LEU A 551 0.42 19.40 20.63
C LEU A 551 1.59 19.71 21.57
N LYS A 552 1.67 19.01 22.71
CA LYS A 552 2.82 19.11 23.64
C LYS A 552 4.14 18.72 22.96
N TYR A 553 4.16 17.61 22.22
CA TYR A 553 5.34 17.19 21.46
C TYR A 553 5.77 18.27 20.44
N ILE A 554 4.85 18.77 19.62
CA ILE A 554 5.12 19.77 18.57
C ILE A 554 5.52 21.14 19.16
N LEU A 555 4.98 21.53 20.31
CA LEU A 555 5.41 22.74 21.03
C LEU A 555 6.81 22.61 21.65
N THR A 556 7.32 21.38 21.84
CA THR A 556 8.69 21.12 22.33
C THR A 556 9.69 20.76 21.23
N GLY A 557 9.24 20.58 20.00
CA GLY A 557 10.07 20.20 18.85
C GLY A 557 10.39 21.38 17.93
N ASN A 558 11.48 21.25 17.16
CA ASN A 558 11.80 22.18 16.08
C ASN A 558 10.91 21.91 14.86
N HIS A 559 9.70 22.49 14.84
CA HIS A 559 8.75 22.36 13.74
C HIS A 559 8.60 23.67 12.95
N ASP A 560 8.16 23.53 11.70
CA ASP A 560 7.94 24.65 10.78
C ASP A 560 6.95 25.70 11.33
N LEU A 561 7.22 26.98 11.01
CA LEU A 561 6.47 28.14 11.49
C LEU A 561 4.99 28.07 11.13
N GLU A 562 4.62 27.54 9.97
CA GLU A 562 3.22 27.34 9.58
C GLU A 562 2.52 26.26 10.43
N THR A 563 3.25 25.23 10.87
CA THR A 563 2.73 24.20 11.78
C THR A 563 2.50 24.77 13.17
N LEU A 564 3.45 25.57 13.68
CA LEU A 564 3.32 26.28 14.95
C LEU A 564 2.20 27.34 14.92
N ALA A 565 2.02 28.04 13.79
CA ALA A 565 0.91 28.98 13.60
C ALA A 565 -0.46 28.27 13.62
N ALA A 566 -0.59 27.11 12.96
CA ALA A 566 -1.79 26.29 12.99
C ALA A 566 -2.08 25.76 14.41
N VAL A 567 -1.06 25.28 15.13
CA VAL A 567 -1.14 24.86 16.54
C VAL A 567 -1.58 26.01 17.46
N ARG A 568 -1.07 27.23 17.25
CA ARG A 568 -1.53 28.43 17.98
C ARG A 568 -3.02 28.71 17.73
N THR A 569 -3.49 28.65 16.49
CA THR A 569 -4.92 28.82 16.16
C THR A 569 -5.78 27.77 16.87
N ILE A 570 -5.38 26.50 16.83
CA ILE A 570 -6.06 25.40 17.53
C ILE A 570 -6.19 25.67 19.04
N ILE A 571 -5.11 26.10 19.69
CA ILE A 571 -5.09 26.39 21.12
C ILE A 571 -5.91 27.65 21.45
N GLN A 572 -5.84 28.70 20.62
CA GLN A 572 -6.62 29.91 20.80
C GLN A 572 -8.13 29.62 20.68
N THR A 573 -8.55 28.87 19.66
CA THR A 573 -9.96 28.48 19.49
C THR A 573 -10.43 27.58 20.65
N MET A 574 -9.59 26.66 21.12
CA MET A 574 -9.89 25.84 22.30
C MET A 574 -10.13 26.70 23.55
N ILE A 575 -9.27 27.70 23.82
CA ILE A 575 -9.42 28.60 24.97
C ILE A 575 -10.69 29.45 24.86
N THR A 576 -11.05 29.92 23.66
CA THR A 576 -12.32 30.66 23.47
C THR A 576 -13.56 29.78 23.54
N CYS A 577 -13.44 28.46 23.44
CA CYS A 577 -14.54 27.51 23.55
C CYS A 577 -14.76 27.05 25.01
N GLU A 578 -15.05 27.99 25.91
CA GLU A 578 -15.44 27.70 27.31
C GLU A 578 -16.82 27.03 27.40
N CYS A 579 -16.93 25.77 26.99
CA CYS A 579 -18.12 24.93 27.20
C CYS A 579 -17.77 23.46 27.42
N THR A 580 -17.84 23.04 28.69
CA THR A 580 -17.72 21.66 29.12
C THR A 580 -19.00 20.86 28.84
N THR A 581 -18.83 19.65 28.30
CA THR A 581 -19.76 18.51 28.52
C THR A 581 -18.94 17.23 28.48
N GLN A 582 -19.08 16.37 29.50
CA GLN A 582 -18.43 15.06 29.52
C GLN A 582 -18.99 14.13 28.42
N GLU A 583 -20.20 14.41 27.92
CA GLU A 583 -20.86 13.69 26.84
C GLU A 583 -20.05 13.72 25.54
N ASN A 584 -19.45 14.87 25.19
CA ASN A 584 -18.60 15.01 24.01
C ASN A 584 -17.34 14.12 24.08
N MET A 585 -16.77 13.91 25.28
CA MET A 585 -15.59 13.07 25.49
C MET A 585 -15.86 11.59 25.16
N HIS A 586 -17.12 11.15 25.31
CA HIS A 586 -17.56 9.79 24.98
C HIS A 586 -18.36 9.70 23.67
N TYR A 587 -18.49 10.80 22.90
CA TYR A 587 -19.27 10.80 21.66
C TYR A 587 -18.83 9.70 20.69
N LEU A 588 -17.51 9.58 20.43
CA LEU A 588 -16.94 8.53 19.59
C LEU A 588 -17.23 7.11 20.12
N GLN A 589 -17.34 6.93 21.44
CA GLN A 589 -17.71 5.64 22.03
C GLN A 589 -19.19 5.33 21.81
N ASN A 590 -20.06 6.33 21.95
CA ASN A 590 -21.50 6.20 21.81
C ASN A 590 -21.95 6.00 20.36
N CYS A 591 -21.27 6.63 19.38
CA CYS A 591 -21.55 6.43 17.95
C CYS A 591 -20.85 5.20 17.34
N GLY A 592 -20.02 4.48 18.11
CA GLY A 592 -19.35 3.25 17.65
C GLY A 592 -18.07 3.48 16.84
N PHE A 593 -17.34 4.56 17.12
CA PHE A 593 -16.08 4.96 16.47
C PHE A 593 -14.89 5.15 17.43
N ALA A 594 -14.97 4.67 18.67
CA ALA A 594 -13.87 4.70 19.64
C ALA A 594 -12.59 3.98 19.14
N GLY A 595 -12.72 3.12 18.14
CA GLY A 595 -11.65 2.44 17.44
C GLY A 595 -10.88 3.31 16.44
N LEU A 596 -11.47 4.37 15.89
CA LEU A 596 -10.94 5.10 14.73
C LEU A 596 -9.49 5.57 14.92
N TRP A 597 -9.16 6.08 16.11
CA TRP A 597 -7.80 6.50 16.48
C TRP A 597 -6.96 5.40 17.13
N ARG A 598 -7.58 4.33 17.67
CA ARG A 598 -6.91 3.24 18.39
C ARG A 598 -6.41 2.16 17.44
N PHE A 599 -7.29 1.69 16.55
CA PHE A 599 -7.02 0.64 15.58
C PHE A 599 -6.01 1.08 14.51
N ALA A 600 -6.06 2.36 14.09
CA ALA A 600 -5.07 2.98 13.21
C ALA A 600 -3.67 3.14 13.84
N GLY A 601 -3.53 2.83 15.13
CA GLY A 601 -2.23 2.73 15.80
C GLY A 601 -1.34 1.63 15.22
N SER A 602 -0.06 1.64 15.62
CA SER A 602 0.95 0.68 15.18
C SER A 602 0.47 -0.76 15.32
N PHE A 603 0.83 -1.61 14.35
CA PHE A 603 0.76 -3.07 14.48
C PHE A 603 1.41 -3.52 15.79
N LEU A 604 0.87 -4.58 16.40
CA LEU A 604 1.46 -5.14 17.61
C LEU A 604 2.89 -5.57 17.31
N ARG A 605 3.86 -5.05 18.08
CA ARG A 605 5.20 -5.61 18.08
C ARG A 605 5.11 -6.98 18.73
N VAL A 606 5.08 -8.02 17.90
CA VAL A 606 5.44 -9.38 18.32
C VAL A 606 6.77 -9.27 19.05
N LYS A 607 6.80 -9.66 20.33
CA LYS A 607 8.05 -9.78 21.08
C LYS A 607 8.81 -10.94 20.44
N GLN A 608 9.93 -10.61 19.80
CA GLN A 608 10.94 -11.57 19.36
C GLN A 608 11.62 -12.21 20.59
#